data_AF-Q03YY9-F1
#
_entry.id   AF-Q03YY9-F1
#
_cell.length_a   1.000
_cell.length_b   1.000
_cell.length_c   1.000
_cell.angle_alpha   90.00
_cell.angle_beta   90.00
_cell.angle_gamma   90.00
#
_symmetry.space_group_name_H-M   'P 1'
#
loop_
_entity.id
_entity.type
_entity.pdbx_description
1 polymer ?
#
loop_
_entity_poly.entity_id
_entity_poly.type
_entity_poly.pdbx_seq_one_letter_code
_entity_poly.pdbx_strand_id
1 'polypeptide(L)'
;MNKKNAYVLVPTIFVLGALSALFILQNMAFNQQLRAQTRLIEIAKIDKIQMIVSTQVYKNNETKFNFDEAKVTVINKQIKIDLGKRIYQRELLVK
;
A
#
# COMPACT_ATOMS: atom_id res chain seq x y z
N MET A 1 -43.43 -10.24 38.86
CA MET A 1 -42.25 -9.35 38.97
C MET A 1 -41.31 -9.40 37.74
N ASN A 2 -41.78 -9.81 36.55
CA ASN A 2 -40.90 -10.07 35.37
C ASN A 2 -40.91 -8.99 34.27
N LYS A 3 -41.80 -8.00 34.33
CA LYS A 3 -41.93 -6.98 33.27
C LYS A 3 -40.81 -5.92 33.26
N LYS A 4 -40.17 -5.68 34.42
CA LYS A 4 -39.11 -4.65 34.56
C LYS A 4 -37.76 -5.09 33.96
N ASN A 5 -37.42 -6.38 34.04
CA ASN A 5 -36.15 -6.89 33.48
C ASN A 5 -36.15 -6.91 31.95
N ALA A 6 -37.27 -7.28 31.32
CA ALA A 6 -37.40 -7.27 29.85
C ALA A 6 -37.29 -5.85 29.26
N TYR A 7 -37.77 -4.85 29.99
CA TYR A 7 -37.76 -3.43 29.56
C TYR A 7 -36.34 -2.84 29.48
N VAL A 8 -35.39 -3.39 30.23
CA VAL A 8 -33.97 -2.98 30.21
C VAL A 8 -33.16 -3.87 29.27
N LEU A 9 -33.52 -5.16 29.15
CA LEU A 9 -32.79 -6.12 28.33
C LEU A 9 -32.87 -5.78 26.83
N VAL A 10 -34.08 -5.49 26.35
CA VAL A 10 -34.34 -5.21 24.93
C VAL A 10 -33.53 -4.01 24.41
N PRO A 11 -33.59 -2.81 25.02
CA PRO A 11 -32.80 -1.68 24.54
C PRO A 11 -31.29 -1.93 24.68
N THR A 12 -30.84 -2.65 25.70
CA THR A 12 -29.42 -3.03 25.86
C THR A 12 -28.93 -3.89 24.70
N ILE A 13 -29.73 -4.87 24.26
CA ILE A 13 -29.41 -5.72 23.10
C ILE A 13 -29.35 -4.89 21.82
N PHE A 14 -30.28 -3.94 21.64
CA PHE A 14 -30.25 -3.05 20.47
C PHE A 14 -29.01 -2.16 20.45
N VAL A 15 -28.63 -1.58 21.58
CA VAL A 15 -27.42 -0.75 21.69
C VAL A 15 -26.17 -1.58 21.42
N LEU A 16 -26.07 -2.77 22.00
CA LEU A 16 -24.95 -3.68 21.76
C LEU A 16 -24.87 -4.10 20.28
N GLY A 17 -26.00 -4.46 19.66
CA GLY A 17 -26.06 -4.82 18.25
C GLY A 17 -25.63 -3.67 17.33
N ALA A 18 -26.09 -2.44 17.62
CA ALA A 18 -25.69 -1.25 16.88
C ALA A 18 -24.19 -0.96 17.01
N LEU A 19 -23.64 -1.04 18.24
CA LEU A 19 -22.21 -0.85 18.48
C LEU A 19 -21.36 -1.93 17.79
N SER A 20 -21.78 -3.19 17.83
CA SER A 20 -21.09 -4.28 17.13
C SER A 20 -21.09 -4.06 15.62
N ALA A 21 -22.21 -3.66 15.02
CA ALA A 21 -22.29 -3.36 13.60
C ALA A 21 -21.39 -2.18 13.20
N LEU A 22 -21.39 -1.10 14.00
CA LEU A 22 -20.50 0.05 13.79
C LEU A 22 -19.02 -0.33 13.91
N PHE A 23 -18.67 -1.21 14.84
CA PHE A 23 -17.30 -1.68 15.01
C PHE A 23 -16.82 -2.50 13.80
N ILE A 24 -17.68 -3.37 13.26
CA ILE A 24 -17.38 -4.14 12.04
C ILE A 24 -17.17 -3.21 10.84
N LEU A 25 -18.04 -2.21 10.67
CA LEU A 25 -17.92 -1.23 9.58
C LEU A 25 -16.63 -0.40 9.69
N GLN A 26 -16.30 0.07 10.90
CA GLN A 26 -15.04 0.79 11.15
C GLN A 26 -13.81 -0.06 10.83
N ASN A 27 -13.78 -1.32 11.26
CA ASN A 27 -12.69 -2.24 10.94
C ASN A 27 -12.55 -2.49 9.44
N MET A 28 -13.68 -2.62 8.73
CA MET A 28 -13.65 -2.81 7.28
C MET A 28 -13.11 -1.56 6.56
N ALA A 29 -13.57 -0.38 6.93
CA ALA A 29 -13.07 0.89 6.37
C ALA A 29 -11.58 1.10 6.67
N PHE A 30 -11.15 0.84 7.91
CA PHE A 30 -9.75 0.94 8.31
C PHE A 30 -8.86 -0.04 7.52
N ASN A 31 -9.30 -1.29 7.36
CA ASN A 31 -8.57 -2.27 6.56
C ASN A 31 -8.47 -1.88 5.07
N GLN A 32 -9.52 -1.27 4.51
CA GLN A 32 -9.45 -0.74 3.15
C GLN A 32 -8.47 0.43 3.05
N GLN A 33 -8.48 1.33 4.03
CA GLN A 33 -7.54 2.45 4.10
C GLN A 33 -6.09 1.96 4.23
N LEU A 34 -5.83 0.95 5.08
CA LEU A 34 -4.52 0.31 5.20
C LEU A 34 -4.08 -0.28 3.86
N ARG A 35 -4.94 -1.04 3.17
CA ARG A 35 -4.61 -1.60 1.84
C ARG A 35 -4.30 -0.51 0.82
N ALA A 36 -5.05 0.58 0.82
CA ALA A 36 -4.79 1.71 -0.07
C ALA A 36 -3.44 2.37 0.24
N GLN A 37 -3.14 2.61 1.53
CA GLN A 37 -1.85 3.15 1.96
C GLN A 37 -0.69 2.21 1.60
N THR A 38 -0.82 0.91 1.80
CA THR A 38 0.22 -0.07 1.40
C THR A 38 0.50 0.00 -0.09
N ARG A 39 -0.55 0.11 -0.93
CA ARG A 39 -0.38 0.29 -2.38
C ARG A 39 0.32 1.60 -2.73
N LEU A 40 -0.06 2.70 -2.08
CA LEU A 40 0.59 4.00 -2.27
C LEU A 40 2.07 3.98 -1.85
N ILE A 41 2.39 3.31 -0.75
CA ILE A 41 3.77 3.12 -0.28
C ILE A 41 4.58 2.30 -1.30
N GLU A 42 4.00 1.22 -1.84
CA GLU A 42 4.67 0.40 -2.86
C GLU A 42 4.93 1.20 -4.16
N ILE A 43 3.96 1.99 -4.61
CA ILE A 43 4.12 2.88 -5.77
C ILE A 43 5.20 3.94 -5.50
N ALA A 44 5.16 4.61 -4.34
CA ALA A 44 6.14 5.62 -3.97
C ALA A 44 7.57 5.05 -3.88
N LYS A 45 7.71 3.79 -3.42
CA LYS A 45 9.01 3.09 -3.43
C LYS A 45 9.52 2.91 -4.85
N ILE A 46 8.67 2.44 -5.78
CA ILE A 46 9.03 2.26 -7.19
C ILE A 46 9.39 3.60 -7.85
N ASP A 47 8.61 4.65 -7.59
CA ASP A 47 8.86 5.98 -8.17
C ASP A 47 10.18 6.58 -7.65
N LYS A 48 10.51 6.39 -6.37
CA LYS A 48 11.81 6.77 -5.81
C LYS A 48 12.95 6.04 -6.51
N ILE A 49 12.83 4.74 -6.73
CA ILE A 49 13.82 3.94 -7.47
C ILE A 49 13.95 4.49 -8.90
N GLN A 50 12.84 4.74 -9.60
CA GLN A 50 12.84 5.29 -10.96
C GLN A 50 13.56 6.63 -11.05
N MET A 51 13.34 7.54 -10.09
CA MET A 51 13.99 8.85 -10.03
C MET A 51 15.50 8.76 -9.79
N ILE A 52 15.92 7.92 -8.83
CA ILE A 52 17.34 7.69 -8.54
C ILE A 52 18.03 7.07 -9.75
N VAL A 53 17.41 6.08 -10.39
CA VAL A 53 17.98 5.41 -11.55
C VAL A 53 18.14 6.35 -12.72
N SER A 54 17.11 7.15 -13.00
CA SER A 54 17.18 8.17 -14.04
C SER A 54 18.32 9.16 -13.77
N THR A 55 18.53 9.52 -12.49
CA THR A 55 19.64 10.40 -12.09
C THR A 55 21.02 9.74 -12.24
N GLN A 56 21.16 8.48 -11.86
CA GLN A 56 22.41 7.72 -11.95
C GLN A 56 22.83 7.45 -13.39
N VAL A 57 21.87 7.10 -14.25
CA VAL A 57 22.12 6.97 -15.69
C VAL A 57 22.59 8.29 -16.27
N TYR A 58 21.95 9.41 -15.91
CA TYR A 58 22.34 10.73 -16.41
C TYR A 58 23.73 11.17 -15.93
N LYS A 59 24.07 10.93 -14.65
CA LYS A 59 25.34 11.41 -14.06
C LYS A 59 26.54 10.50 -14.36
N ASN A 60 26.36 9.19 -14.28
CA ASN A 60 27.46 8.23 -14.29
C ASN A 60 27.43 7.29 -15.50
N ASN A 61 26.40 7.38 -16.36
CA ASN A 61 26.15 6.44 -17.44
C ASN A 61 26.02 4.97 -16.97
N GLU A 62 25.68 4.78 -15.70
CA GLU A 62 25.54 3.47 -15.07
C GLU A 62 24.21 2.82 -15.48
N THR A 63 24.30 1.70 -16.19
CA THR A 63 23.12 0.99 -16.69
C THR A 63 22.74 -0.23 -15.85
N LYS A 64 23.57 -0.62 -14.86
CA LYS A 64 23.34 -1.77 -13.98
C LYS A 64 23.88 -1.47 -12.60
N PHE A 65 23.02 -1.49 -11.59
CA PHE A 65 23.42 -1.34 -10.20
C PHE A 65 22.31 -1.85 -9.27
N ASN A 66 22.67 -2.06 -8.01
CA ASN A 66 21.72 -2.46 -6.97
C ASN A 66 21.32 -1.22 -6.17
N PHE A 67 20.02 -1.03 -5.95
CA PHE A 67 19.50 0.07 -5.15
C PHE A 67 18.33 -0.41 -4.30
N ASP A 68 18.43 -0.22 -2.98
CA ASP A 68 17.39 -0.54 -1.99
C ASP A 68 16.82 -1.97 -2.13
N GLU A 69 17.75 -2.94 -2.20
CA GLU A 69 17.50 -4.38 -2.43
C GLU A 69 16.96 -4.74 -3.83
N ALA A 70 16.71 -3.75 -4.69
CA ALA A 70 16.32 -3.96 -6.07
C ALA A 70 17.55 -4.07 -6.98
N LYS A 71 17.58 -5.08 -7.86
CA LYS A 71 18.53 -5.09 -8.98
C LYS A 71 17.94 -4.26 -10.10
N VAL A 72 18.61 -3.18 -10.47
CA VAL A 72 18.15 -2.31 -11.54
C VAL A 72 19.00 -2.50 -12.77
N THR A 73 18.33 -2.70 -13.91
CA THR A 73 18.97 -2.80 -15.22
C THR A 73 18.27 -1.87 -16.19
N VAL A 74 19.05 -1.05 -16.88
CA VAL A 74 18.58 -0.10 -17.88
C VAL A 74 18.95 -0.61 -19.27
N ILE A 75 17.95 -0.84 -20.11
CA ILE A 75 18.11 -1.31 -21.50
C ILE A 75 17.19 -0.47 -22.38
N ASN A 76 17.71 0.13 -23.45
CA ASN A 76 16.91 0.87 -24.45
C ASN A 76 15.92 1.88 -23.83
N LYS A 77 16.38 2.69 -22.87
CA LYS A 77 15.57 3.69 -22.14
C LYS A 77 14.45 3.11 -21.27
N GLN A 78 14.45 1.80 -21.03
CA GLN A 78 13.57 1.15 -20.08
C GLN A 78 14.36 0.71 -18.84
N ILE A 79 13.79 0.99 -17.68
CA ILE A 79 14.27 0.57 -16.38
C ILE A 79 13.55 -0.73 -16.02
N LYS A 80 14.31 -1.81 -15.87
CA LYS A 80 13.87 -3.07 -15.29
C LYS A 80 14.31 -3.09 -13.82
N ILE A 81 13.34 -3.08 -12.92
CA ILE A 81 13.54 -3.12 -11.47
C ILE A 81 13.13 -4.51 -10.99
N ASP A 82 14.11 -5.32 -10.56
CA ASP A 82 13.86 -6.63 -9.97
C ASP A 82 13.86 -6.49 -8.45
N LEU A 83 12.67 -6.59 -7.85
CA LEU A 83 12.44 -6.45 -6.41
C LEU A 83 11.93 -7.80 -5.85
N GLY A 84 12.89 -8.67 -5.50
CA GLY A 84 12.62 -9.99 -4.94
C GLY A 84 12.01 -10.97 -5.95
N LYS A 85 10.68 -11.11 -5.95
CA LYS A 85 9.94 -11.97 -6.91
C LYS A 85 9.16 -11.17 -7.96
N ARG A 86 9.14 -9.84 -7.85
CA ARG A 86 8.38 -8.96 -8.75
C ARG A 86 9.33 -8.18 -9.63
N ILE A 87 9.06 -8.19 -10.93
CA ILE A 87 9.80 -7.44 -11.92
C ILE A 87 8.90 -6.29 -12.38
N TYR A 88 9.37 -5.07 -12.22
CA TYR A 88 8.70 -3.86 -12.68
C TYR A 88 9.44 -3.29 -13.89
N GLN A 89 8.68 -2.89 -14.92
CA GLN A 89 9.20 -2.18 -16.08
C GLN A 89 8.66 -0.75 -16.05
N ARG A 90 9.56 0.22 -16.12
CA ARG A 90 9.27 1.66 -16.13
C ARG A 90 10.13 2.34 -17.19
N GLU A 91 9.68 3.46 -17.73
CA GLU A 91 10.50 4.25 -18.65
C GLU A 91 11.53 5.11 -17.88
N LEU A 92 12.67 5.40 -18.52
CA LEU A 92 13.58 6.42 -18.00
C LEU A 92 12.93 7.80 -18.07
N LEU A 93 13.09 8.57 -16.99
CA LEU A 93 12.55 9.94 -16.92
C LEU A 93 13.41 10.97 -17.65
N VAL A 94 14.63 10.60 -18.08
CA VAL A 94 15.56 11.48 -18.80
C VAL A 94 15.90 10.91 -20.17
N LYS A 95 15.94 11.77 -21.18
CA LYS A 95 16.12 11.44 -22.60
C LYS A 95 17.56 11.18 -22.99
#